data_AF-A0A519EUE7-F1
#
_entry.id   AF-A0A519EUE7-F1
#
_cell.length_a   1.000
_cell.length_b   1.000
_cell.length_c   1.000
_cell.angle_alpha   90.00
_cell.angle_beta   90.00
_cell.angle_gamma   90.00
#
_symmetry.space_group_name_H-M   'P 1'
#
loop_
_entity.id
_entity.type
_entity.pdbx_description
1 polymer ?
#
loop_
_entity_poly.entity_id
_entity_poly.type
_entity_poly.pdbx_seq_one_letter_code
_entity_poly.pdbx_strand_id
1 'polypeptide(L)'
;GNNLKAFVSQRLVKTTDGKRRAAVEVMLGTPTIRDLIHRNELTELKGIMEKSTNLGMQTFDNALYDLAVEGAITEDEALKNADSANNVRLRLKLHSEDGPSTIATAPRAPQPAAQVNVKDWGLVDERDEPGS
;
A
#
# COMPACT_ATOMS: atom_id res chain seq x y z
N GLY A 1 -9.36 23.93 -4.14
CA GLY A 1 -7.90 23.85 -3.94
C GLY A 1 -7.48 22.39 -3.97
N ASN A 2 -6.44 22.07 -4.73
CA ASN A 2 -6.04 20.69 -5.00
C ASN A 2 -5.16 20.12 -3.87
N ASN A 3 -5.78 19.79 -2.74
CA ASN A 3 -5.10 19.52 -1.47
C ASN A 3 -4.74 18.04 -1.25
N LEU A 4 -5.30 17.11 -2.04
CA LEU A 4 -5.02 15.69 -1.89
C LEU A 4 -3.58 15.37 -2.34
N LYS A 5 -2.68 15.07 -1.42
CA LYS A 5 -1.30 14.69 -1.74
C LYS A 5 -1.15 13.19 -1.95
N ALA A 6 -1.72 12.40 -1.06
CA ALA A 6 -1.81 10.96 -1.14
C ALA A 6 -2.97 10.49 -0.27
N PHE A 7 -3.41 9.27 -0.51
CA PHE A 7 -4.33 8.52 0.34
C PHE A 7 -3.64 7.23 0.74
N VAL A 8 -3.61 6.96 2.03
CA VAL A 8 -3.03 5.73 2.60
C VAL A 8 -4.11 5.04 3.39
N SER A 9 -4.36 3.78 3.06
CA SER A 9 -5.32 2.95 3.77
C SER A 9 -4.62 1.70 4.29
N GLN A 10 -5.04 1.22 5.47
CA GLN A 10 -4.45 0.05 6.09
C GLN A 10 -5.52 -0.94 6.56
N ARG A 11 -5.22 -2.23 6.40
CA ARG A 11 -6.02 -3.35 6.89
C ARG A 11 -5.14 -4.27 7.74
N LEU A 12 -5.50 -4.47 9.00
CA LEU A 12 -4.76 -5.34 9.91
C LEU A 12 -5.21 -6.78 9.75
N VAL A 13 -4.41 -7.58 9.03
CA VAL A 13 -4.66 -8.99 8.73
C VAL A 13 -3.95 -9.90 9.73
N LYS A 14 -4.53 -11.06 10.02
CA LYS A 14 -3.96 -12.00 10.99
C LYS A 14 -2.74 -12.70 10.39
N THR A 15 -1.63 -12.72 11.11
CA THR A 15 -0.41 -13.40 10.67
C THR A 15 -0.39 -14.87 11.08
N THR A 16 0.48 -15.65 10.43
CA THR A 16 0.71 -17.08 10.74
C THR A 16 1.20 -17.31 12.17
N ASP A 17 1.91 -16.33 12.76
CA ASP A 17 2.34 -16.34 14.17
C ASP A 17 1.24 -15.84 15.15
N GLY A 18 0.02 -15.61 14.67
CA GLY A 18 -1.13 -15.22 15.48
C GLY A 18 -1.21 -13.73 15.83
N LYS A 19 -0.25 -12.90 15.39
CA LYS A 19 -0.29 -11.44 15.52
C LYS A 19 -1.07 -10.79 14.37
N ARG A 20 -0.79 -9.51 14.09
CA ARG A 20 -1.34 -8.78 12.95
C ARG A 20 -0.25 -8.05 12.19
N ARG A 21 -0.43 -7.95 10.88
CA ARG A 21 0.39 -7.13 9.98
C ARG A 21 -0.53 -6.21 9.17
N ALA A 22 -0.05 -5.02 8.84
CA ALA A 22 -0.79 -4.10 8.00
C ALA A 22 -0.57 -4.47 6.52
N ALA A 23 -1.65 -4.81 5.82
CA ALA A 23 -1.72 -4.65 4.38
C ALA A 23 -2.00 -3.17 4.10
N VAL A 24 -1.16 -2.51 3.31
CA VAL A 24 -1.23 -1.06 3.08
C VAL A 24 -1.50 -0.78 1.61
N GLU A 25 -2.51 0.04 1.36
CA GLU A 25 -2.80 0.63 0.05
C GLU A 25 -2.31 2.08 0.04
N VAL A 26 -1.67 2.47 -1.06
CA VAL A 26 -1.11 3.81 -1.27
C VAL A 26 -1.55 4.32 -2.63
N MET A 27 -2.33 5.39 -2.64
CA MET A 27 -2.73 6.11 -3.84
C MET A 27 -2.12 7.51 -3.82
N LEU A 28 -1.31 7.86 -4.81
CA LEU A 28 -0.77 9.21 -4.92
C LEU A 28 -1.81 10.15 -5.53
N GLY A 29 -1.92 11.36 -4.99
CA GLY A 29 -2.80 12.41 -5.51
C GLY A 29 -2.21 13.07 -6.76
N THR A 30 -2.06 12.31 -7.85
CA THR A 30 -1.66 12.85 -9.15
C THR A 30 -2.79 13.71 -9.74
N PRO A 31 -2.51 14.62 -10.69
CA PRO A 31 -3.56 15.42 -11.34
C PRO A 31 -4.72 14.55 -11.85
N THR A 32 -4.41 13.43 -12.52
CA THR A 32 -5.42 12.49 -13.01
C THR A 32 -6.28 11.88 -11.90
N ILE A 33 -5.67 11.43 -10.79
CA ILE A 33 -6.42 10.86 -9.65
C ILE A 33 -7.35 11.91 -9.04
N ARG A 34 -6.85 13.14 -8.87
CA ARG A 34 -7.65 14.25 -8.34
C ARG A 34 -8.82 14.55 -9.27
N ASP A 35 -8.60 14.59 -10.57
CA ASP A 35 -9.66 14.86 -11.55
C ASP A 35 -10.75 13.79 -11.52
N LEU A 36 -10.36 12.51 -11.43
CA LEU A 36 -11.30 11.39 -11.32
C LEU A 36 -12.14 11.47 -10.04
N ILE A 37 -11.52 11.83 -8.91
CA ILE A 37 -12.23 12.05 -7.64
C ILE A 37 -13.23 13.20 -7.77
N HIS A 38 -12.85 14.32 -8.38
CA HIS A 38 -13.76 15.46 -8.58
C HIS A 38 -14.95 15.11 -9.47
N ARG A 39 -14.77 14.22 -10.46
CA ARG A 39 -15.85 13.73 -11.34
C ARG A 39 -16.63 12.53 -10.76
N ASN A 40 -16.27 12.07 -9.57
CA ASN A 40 -16.83 10.87 -8.94
C ASN A 40 -16.68 9.58 -9.79
N GLU A 41 -15.62 9.51 -10.60
CA GLU A 41 -15.27 8.38 -11.46
C GLU A 41 -14.34 7.40 -10.71
N LEU A 42 -14.81 6.87 -9.57
CA LEU A 42 -13.96 6.12 -8.63
C LEU A 42 -13.56 4.74 -9.14
N THR A 43 -14.32 4.15 -10.06
CA THR A 43 -14.06 2.82 -10.64
C THR A 43 -12.74 2.76 -11.42
N GLU A 44 -12.32 3.88 -12.00
CA GLU A 44 -11.08 3.99 -12.79
C GLU A 44 -9.81 4.05 -11.92
N LEU A 45 -9.96 4.43 -10.64
CA LEU A 45 -8.82 4.65 -9.74
C LEU A 45 -8.00 3.37 -9.59
N LYS A 46 -8.65 2.22 -9.40
CA LYS A 46 -7.96 0.94 -9.22
C LYS A 46 -7.07 0.59 -10.42
N GLY A 47 -7.60 0.72 -11.64
CA GLY A 47 -6.84 0.43 -12.86
C GLY A 47 -5.65 1.37 -13.06
N ILE A 48 -5.75 2.63 -12.60
CA ILE A 48 -4.60 3.55 -12.61
C ILE A 48 -3.55 3.15 -11.57
N MET A 49 -3.97 2.78 -10.36
CA MET A 49 -3.05 2.34 -9.32
C MET A 49 -2.28 1.09 -9.74
N GLU A 50 -2.96 0.11 -10.35
CA GLU A 50 -2.33 -1.12 -10.86
C GLU A 50 -1.26 -0.85 -11.92
N LYS A 51 -1.45 0.16 -12.76
CA LYS A 51 -0.49 0.57 -13.79
C LYS A 51 0.63 1.48 -13.27
N SER A 52 0.49 2.03 -12.07
CA SER A 52 1.36 3.07 -11.50
C SER A 52 2.19 2.56 -10.32
N THR A 53 2.41 1.24 -10.24
CA THR A 53 3.22 0.62 -9.18
C THR A 53 4.67 1.12 -9.17
N ASN A 54 5.22 1.40 -10.36
CA ASN A 54 6.53 2.03 -10.52
C ASN A 54 6.64 3.45 -9.94
N LEU A 55 5.52 4.15 -9.78
CA LEU A 55 5.44 5.46 -9.12
C LEU A 55 5.26 5.34 -7.60
N GLY A 56 5.24 4.11 -7.06
CA GLY A 56 5.04 3.84 -5.63
C GLY A 56 3.57 3.73 -5.22
N MET A 57 2.63 3.60 -6.18
CA MET A 57 1.26 3.22 -5.83
C MET A 57 1.17 1.73 -5.50
N GLN A 58 0.26 1.38 -4.60
CA GLN A 58 0.05 0.00 -4.17
C GLN A 58 -1.43 -0.22 -3.90
N THR A 59 -2.03 -1.23 -4.51
CA THR A 59 -3.40 -1.67 -4.20
C THR A 59 -3.41 -2.60 -3.00
N PHE A 60 -4.56 -2.73 -2.35
CA PHE A 60 -4.75 -3.78 -1.33
C PHE A 60 -4.48 -5.19 -1.84
N ASP A 61 -4.95 -5.52 -3.05
CA ASP A 61 -4.74 -6.85 -3.64
C ASP A 61 -3.25 -7.17 -3.83
N ASN A 62 -2.43 -6.18 -4.22
CA ASN A 62 -0.98 -6.35 -4.31
C ASN A 62 -0.35 -6.54 -2.93
N ALA A 63 -0.71 -5.69 -1.97
CA ALA A 63 -0.19 -5.81 -0.61
C ALA A 63 -0.50 -7.19 0.00
N LEU A 64 -1.73 -7.69 -0.16
CA LEU A 64 -2.15 -9.00 0.34
C LEU A 64 -1.45 -10.15 -0.37
N TYR A 65 -1.27 -10.05 -1.69
CA TYR A 65 -0.48 -11.02 -2.44
C TYR A 65 0.95 -11.09 -1.92
N ASP A 66 1.63 -9.95 -1.74
CA ASP A 66 3.01 -9.91 -1.26
C ASP A 66 3.13 -10.49 0.15
N LEU A 67 2.19 -10.15 1.04
CA LEU A 67 2.12 -10.68 2.41
C LEU A 67 1.93 -12.21 2.45
N ALA A 68 1.21 -12.78 1.48
CA ALA A 68 1.01 -14.22 1.37
C ALA A 68 2.25 -14.91 0.77
N VAL A 69 2.84 -14.33 -0.28
CA VAL A 69 4.06 -14.85 -0.92
C VAL A 69 5.24 -14.89 0.05
N GLU A 70 5.39 -13.89 0.92
CA GLU A 70 6.43 -13.90 1.97
C GLU A 70 6.12 -14.86 3.14
N GLY A 71 4.92 -15.45 3.18
CA GLY A 71 4.46 -16.36 4.24
C GLY A 71 4.02 -15.68 5.55
N ALA A 72 3.85 -14.36 5.56
CA ALA A 72 3.42 -13.63 6.76
C ALA A 72 1.95 -13.87 7.09
N ILE A 73 1.10 -14.05 6.07
CA ILE A 73 -0.31 -14.44 6.20
C ILE A 73 -0.57 -15.70 5.38
N THR A 74 -1.64 -16.43 5.72
CA THR A 74 -2.07 -17.58 4.91
C THR A 74 -2.73 -17.10 3.61
N GLU A 75 -2.73 -17.94 2.58
CA GLU A 75 -3.47 -17.66 1.34
C GLU A 75 -4.94 -17.37 1.63
N ASP A 76 -5.59 -18.18 2.49
CA ASP A 76 -6.98 -17.96 2.88
C ASP A 76 -7.21 -16.60 3.53
N GLU A 77 -6.28 -16.14 4.37
CA GLU A 77 -6.38 -14.82 4.99
C GLU A 77 -6.19 -13.71 3.96
N ALA A 78 -5.30 -13.89 2.97
CA ALA A 78 -5.16 -12.95 1.86
C ALA A 78 -6.45 -12.87 1.04
N LEU A 79 -7.02 -14.01 0.64
CA LEU A 79 -8.25 -14.08 -0.16
C LEU A 79 -9.47 -13.51 0.56
N LYS A 80 -9.59 -13.77 1.86
CA LYS A 80 -10.66 -13.24 2.70
C LYS A 80 -10.64 -11.71 2.78
N ASN A 81 -9.46 -11.11 2.72
CA ASN A 81 -9.27 -9.67 2.83
C ASN A 81 -9.09 -9.00 1.46
N ALA A 82 -9.10 -9.71 0.34
CA ALA A 82 -8.87 -9.15 -0.99
C ALA A 82 -10.11 -8.43 -1.53
N ASP A 83 -9.90 -7.34 -2.27
CA ASP A 83 -10.97 -6.67 -3.00
C ASP A 83 -11.30 -7.43 -4.29
N SER A 84 -10.34 -8.18 -4.84
CA SER A 84 -10.55 -9.10 -5.96
C SER A 84 -9.92 -10.46 -5.69
N ALA A 85 -10.59 -11.24 -4.82
CA ALA A 85 -10.13 -12.58 -4.40
C ALA A 85 -9.76 -13.50 -5.57
N ASN A 86 -10.52 -13.47 -6.68
CA ASN A 86 -10.20 -14.29 -7.86
C ASN A 86 -8.85 -13.92 -8.50
N ASN A 87 -8.53 -12.62 -8.60
CA ASN A 87 -7.26 -12.15 -9.16
C ASN A 87 -6.10 -12.54 -8.25
N VAL A 88 -6.22 -12.28 -6.94
CA VAL A 88 -5.21 -12.68 -5.95
C VAL A 88 -4.99 -14.19 -5.97
N ARG A 89 -6.06 -15.00 -6.03
CA ARG A 89 -5.98 -16.46 -6.12
C ARG A 89 -5.25 -16.92 -7.37
N LEU A 90 -5.55 -16.33 -8.54
CA LEU A 90 -4.88 -16.68 -9.78
C LEU A 90 -3.38 -16.37 -9.70
N ARG A 91 -3.01 -15.20 -9.19
CA ARG A 91 -1.61 -14.81 -9.02
C ARG A 91 -0.85 -15.72 -8.06
N LEU A 92 -1.44 -16.06 -6.91
CA LEU A 92 -0.83 -16.98 -5.95
C LEU A 92 -0.60 -18.37 -6.55
N LYS A 93 -1.55 -18.88 -7.33
CA LYS A 93 -1.38 -20.17 -8.02
C LYS A 93 -0.22 -20.15 -9.02
N LEU A 94 -0.15 -19.11 -9.87
CA LEU A 94 0.93 -18.97 -10.85
C LEU A 94 2.30 -18.90 -10.16
N HIS A 95 2.40 -18.17 -9.05
CA HIS A 95 3.62 -18.10 -8.25
C HIS A 95 4.03 -19.47 -7.66
N SER A 96 3.07 -20.31 -7.29
CA SER A 96 3.33 -21.66 -6.76
C SER A 96 3.75 -22.66 -7.86
N GLU A 97 3.35 -22.43 -9.11
CA GLU A 97 3.70 -23.27 -10.25
C GLU A 97 5.12 -23.01 -10.79
N ASP A 98 5.69 -21.82 -10.56
CA ASP A 98 7.03 -21.43 -11.01
C ASP A 98 8.20 -22.02 -10.17
N GLY A 99 7.92 -22.76 -9.09
CA GLY A 99 8.94 -23.36 -8.22
C GLY A 99 9.74 -22.34 -7.40
N PRO A 100 10.38 -22.74 -6.26
CA PRO A 100 10.96 -21.77 -5.34
C PRO A 100 12.24 -21.16 -5.93
N SER A 101 12.14 -19.94 -6.46
CA SER A 101 13.28 -19.03 -6.50
C SER A 101 13.65 -18.71 -5.05
N THR A 102 14.71 -19.36 -4.57
CA THR A 102 15.30 -19.17 -3.25
C THR A 102 15.87 -17.75 -3.13
N ILE A 103 15.00 -16.78 -2.88
CA ILE A 103 15.38 -15.53 -2.24
C ILE A 103 14.77 -15.58 -0.84
N ALA A 104 15.27 -16.52 -0.03
CA ALA A 104 15.08 -16.52 1.41
C ALA A 104 15.92 -15.36 2.00
N THR A 105 15.51 -14.13 1.72
CA THR A 105 15.94 -13.00 2.55
C THR A 105 14.95 -12.97 3.70
N ALA A 106 15.42 -13.35 4.89
CA ALA A 106 14.65 -13.21 6.11
C ALA A 106 14.02 -11.81 6.17
N PRO A 107 12.78 -11.67 6.67
CA PRO A 107 12.10 -10.39 6.72
C PRO A 107 12.99 -9.40 7.46
N ARG A 108 13.39 -8.32 6.78
CA ARG A 108 14.06 -7.20 7.44
C ARG A 108 13.07 -6.69 8.49
N ALA A 109 13.47 -6.73 9.75
CA ALA A 109 12.69 -6.15 10.84
C ALA A 109 12.23 -4.75 10.41
N PRO A 110 10.99 -4.33 10.74
CA PRO A 110 10.56 -2.96 10.49
C PRO A 110 11.60 -2.05 11.12
N GLN A 111 12.41 -1.42 10.27
CA GLN A 111 13.30 -0.38 10.74
C GLN A 111 12.41 0.73 11.28
N PRO A 112 12.75 1.33 12.43
CA PRO A 112 12.09 2.55 12.85
C PRO A 112 12.09 3.48 11.64
N ALA A 113 10.94 4.05 11.30
CA ALA A 113 10.87 5.06 10.26
C ALA A 113 11.98 6.08 10.56
N ALA A 114 12.84 6.35 9.57
CA ALA A 114 13.84 7.41 9.70
C ALA A 114 13.10 8.64 10.23
N GLN A 115 13.66 9.30 11.24
CA GLN A 115 13.03 10.45 11.88
C GLN A 115 12.65 11.45 10.78
N VAL A 116 11.35 11.50 10.46
CA VAL A 116 10.85 12.39 9.43
C VAL A 116 10.86 13.77 10.06
N ASN A 117 11.78 14.62 9.61
CA ASN A 117 11.79 16.00 10.02
C ASN A 117 10.56 16.68 9.43
N VAL A 118 9.61 17.06 10.29
CA VAL A 118 8.35 17.71 9.90
C VAL A 118 8.60 18.99 9.09
N LYS A 119 9.78 19.62 9.27
CA LYS A 119 10.21 20.80 8.49
C LYS A 119 10.43 20.52 7.00
N ASP A 120 10.77 19.28 6.62
CA ASP A 120 11.00 18.90 5.22
C ASP A 120 9.69 18.83 4.41
N TRP A 121 8.54 18.89 5.09
CA TRP A 121 7.20 18.85 4.49
C TRP A 121 6.59 20.24 4.27
N GLY A 122 7.34 21.32 4.52
CA GLY A 122 6.92 22.69 4.22
C GLY A 122 5.73 23.19 5.04
N LEU A 123 5.39 22.53 6.15
CA LEU A 123 4.48 23.08 7.16
C LEU A 123 5.30 23.90 8.16
N VAL A 124 5.41 25.20 7.91
CA VAL A 124 5.72 26.19 8.94
C VAL A 124 4.40 26.58 9.61
N ASP A 125 4.32 26.51 10.93
CA ASP A 125 3.28 27.23 11.69
C ASP A 125 3.77 28.69 11.77
N GLU A 126 3.07 29.62 11.13
CA GLU A 126 3.40 31.06 11.10
C GLU A 126 3.14 31.76 12.44
N ARG A 127 3.46 31.13 13.57
CA ARG A 127 3.18 31.68 14.91
C ARG A 127 4.39 31.79 15.84
N ASP A 128 5.58 31.90 15.27
CA ASP A 128 6.77 32.38 15.99
C ASP A 128 7.51 33.44 15.15
N GLU A 129 6.91 34.61 14.98
CA GLU A 129 7.65 35.85 14.72
C GLU A 129 7.80 36.59 16.06
N PRO A 130 8.99 36.62 16.70
CA PRO A 130 9.23 37.59 17.77
C PRO A 130 9.38 38.97 17.12
N GLY A 131 8.51 39.89 17.55
CA GLY A 131 8.43 41.25 17.03
C GLY A 131 9.75 42.01 17.01
N SER A 132 9.88 42.84 15.98
CA SER A 132 10.71 44.05 15.99
C SER A 132 9.94 45.22 16.59
#